data_AF-A0A839Y1A1-F1
#
_entry.id   AF-A0A839Y1A1-F1
#
_cell.length_a   1.000
_cell.length_b   1.000
_cell.length_c   1.000
_cell.angle_alpha   90.00
_cell.angle_beta   90.00
_cell.angle_gamma   90.00
#
_symmetry.space_group_name_H-M   'P 1'
#
loop_
_entity.id
_entity.type
_entity.pdbx_description
1 polymer ?
#
loop_
_entity_poly.entity_id
_entity_poly.type
_entity_poly.pdbx_seq_one_letter_code
_entity_poly.pdbx_strand_id
1 'polypeptide(L)'
;MSAESATVHVTDPQAARCGFRHCREPLPPPGPRGGRPYEFCPDRRWPGDKTCKQLAAAEHALRTALGDTDPPTALREATDTFAETARQVLEPLQTLGGALDDVTARMQDELNAAATRADEADAAAEEARRAEAEAEQRADEALRLRDEAVAEADRARADADAAQDTAQQATAAADAAALAQARAEATAEAAADRARTAEDQNRVVRARVDELTERLDELRGQLAERTGERDTAQAALDEHRARSRDLEQSLTERLTTATAQLDETRDALRQASQRERDAAQRAEELARRLDEALAAQQQADQDLSSVRGELADLRGEVERLRTRVAESDRERSATDGVLRRVHRAVLDAGDDPATLRELVLRELLSRDAPSGDVPPDGEGS
;
A
#
# COMPACT_ATOMS: atom_id res chain seq x y z
N MET A 1 26.88 -138.06 47.61
CA MET A 1 25.86 -138.75 48.42
C MET A 1 25.53 -140.04 47.68
N SER A 2 26.12 -141.16 48.09
CA SER A 2 25.53 -142.13 49.06
C SER A 2 24.32 -142.84 48.44
N ALA A 3 24.19 -144.17 48.39
CA ALA A 3 24.96 -145.27 48.94
C ALA A 3 24.51 -146.58 48.24
N GLU A 4 25.39 -147.59 48.25
CA GLU A 4 25.07 -149.00 48.00
C GLU A 4 24.09 -149.57 49.03
N SER A 5 23.36 -150.61 48.65
CA SER A 5 22.84 -151.60 49.61
C SER A 5 22.80 -152.97 48.95
N ALA A 6 23.62 -153.88 49.47
CA ALA A 6 23.61 -155.30 49.20
C ALA A 6 22.99 -156.06 50.38
N THR A 7 22.18 -157.08 50.10
CA THR A 7 21.60 -158.00 51.09
C THR A 7 21.83 -159.45 50.68
N VAL A 8 22.24 -160.28 51.64
CA VAL A 8 22.47 -161.73 51.54
C VAL A 8 21.52 -162.45 52.52
N HIS A 9 20.83 -163.52 52.08
CA HIS A 9 20.22 -164.56 52.94
C HIS A 9 20.14 -165.91 52.16
N VAL A 10 20.89 -166.96 52.55
CA VAL A 10 20.62 -168.13 53.43
C VAL A 10 19.63 -169.18 52.86
N THR A 11 20.10 -170.44 52.82
CA THR A 11 19.65 -171.62 52.05
C THR A 11 18.81 -172.64 52.87
N ASP A 12 17.73 -173.17 52.27
CA ASP A 12 16.80 -174.22 52.80
C ASP A 12 16.89 -175.53 51.93
N PRO A 13 16.32 -176.71 52.30
CA PRO A 13 16.89 -178.04 52.06
C PRO A 13 16.69 -178.53 50.61
N GLN A 14 17.56 -179.44 50.16
CA GLN A 14 17.71 -179.88 48.76
C GLN A 14 16.43 -180.47 48.11
N ALA A 15 15.59 -179.60 47.56
CA ALA A 15 14.57 -179.98 46.58
C ALA A 15 15.26 -180.56 45.32
N ALA A 16 14.84 -181.74 44.86
CA ALA A 16 15.35 -182.36 43.64
C ALA A 16 15.19 -181.39 42.46
N ARG A 17 16.26 -181.08 41.72
CA ARG A 17 16.24 -180.09 40.62
C ARG A 17 16.10 -180.76 39.26
N CYS A 18 15.54 -180.04 38.30
CA CYS A 18 15.39 -180.48 36.92
C CYS A 18 16.72 -180.88 36.29
N GLY A 19 16.78 -182.05 35.66
CA GLY A 19 17.99 -182.62 35.05
C GLY A 19 18.59 -181.83 33.86
N PHE A 20 17.92 -180.79 33.36
CA PHE A 20 18.44 -179.92 32.29
C PHE A 20 19.36 -178.81 32.87
N ARG A 21 20.62 -178.72 32.40
CA ARG A 21 21.69 -177.92 33.04
C ARG A 21 21.44 -176.41 33.09
N HIS A 22 20.71 -175.84 32.14
CA HIS A 22 20.37 -174.42 32.12
C HIS A 22 19.06 -174.09 32.84
N CYS A 23 18.22 -175.08 33.15
CA CYS A 23 17.00 -174.85 33.92
C CYS A 23 17.27 -174.92 35.42
N ARG A 24 17.78 -176.07 35.92
CA ARG A 24 18.06 -176.37 37.35
C ARG A 24 17.00 -175.92 38.38
N GLU A 25 15.76 -175.71 37.95
CA GLU A 25 14.65 -175.31 38.80
C GLU A 25 14.28 -176.45 39.76
N PRO A 26 13.96 -176.18 41.04
CA PRO A 26 13.49 -177.21 41.97
C PRO A 26 12.17 -177.83 41.48
N LEU A 27 12.11 -179.16 41.49
CA LEU A 27 10.96 -179.93 41.05
C LEU A 27 9.93 -180.04 42.18
N PRO A 28 8.63 -180.04 41.86
CA PRO A 28 7.59 -180.14 42.86
C PRO A 28 7.65 -181.50 43.60
N PRO A 29 7.37 -181.55 44.91
CA PRO A 29 7.47 -182.77 45.70
C PRO A 29 6.48 -183.84 45.22
N PRO A 30 6.85 -185.13 45.27
CA PRO A 30 6.01 -186.22 44.78
C PRO A 30 4.71 -186.30 45.57
N GLY A 31 3.58 -186.33 44.87
CA GLY A 31 2.24 -186.26 45.46
C GLY A 31 1.90 -187.46 46.38
N PRO A 32 0.91 -187.31 47.28
CA PRO A 32 0.66 -188.20 48.43
C PRO A 32 0.25 -189.65 48.08
N ARG A 33 0.14 -190.02 46.79
CA ARG A 33 -0.15 -191.38 46.33
C ARG A 33 1.08 -192.15 45.81
N GLY A 34 2.29 -191.81 46.28
CA GLY A 34 3.48 -192.69 46.17
C GLY A 34 4.00 -192.95 44.75
N GLY A 35 3.86 -191.99 43.82
CA GLY A 35 4.39 -192.08 42.45
C GLY A 35 5.88 -191.71 42.32
N ARG A 36 6.56 -192.24 41.29
CA ARG A 36 7.99 -192.02 41.02
C ARG A 36 8.31 -190.52 40.85
N PRO A 37 9.36 -189.97 41.50
CA PRO A 37 9.71 -188.56 41.39
C PRO A 37 9.97 -188.11 39.94
N TYR A 38 9.59 -186.88 39.59
CA TYR A 38 9.89 -186.29 38.28
C TYR A 38 11.40 -186.03 38.14
N GLU A 39 11.97 -186.27 36.95
CA GLU A 39 13.38 -185.98 36.65
C GLU A 39 13.56 -184.63 35.91
N PHE A 40 12.49 -184.08 35.32
CA PHE A 40 12.50 -182.80 34.58
C PHE A 40 11.23 -181.99 34.85
N CYS A 41 11.29 -180.66 34.70
CA CYS A 41 10.12 -179.79 34.87
C CYS A 41 9.04 -180.11 33.82
N PRO A 42 7.81 -180.47 34.22
CA PRO A 42 6.73 -180.77 33.27
C PRO A 42 6.23 -179.53 32.53
N ASP A 43 6.20 -178.38 33.20
CA ASP A 43 5.45 -177.21 32.73
C ASP A 43 6.32 -176.15 32.02
N ARG A 44 7.65 -176.22 32.14
CA ARG A 44 8.53 -175.19 31.54
C ARG A 44 8.73 -175.43 30.05
N ARG A 45 8.49 -174.38 29.25
CA ARG A 45 8.71 -174.32 27.80
C ARG A 45 9.81 -173.31 27.48
N TRP A 46 10.62 -173.62 26.47
CA TRP A 46 11.69 -172.75 25.92
C TRP A 46 11.29 -172.22 24.54
N PRO A 47 11.94 -171.16 24.01
CA PRO A 47 11.65 -170.64 22.69
C PRO A 47 11.58 -171.76 21.63
N GLY A 48 10.46 -171.84 20.91
CA GLY A 48 10.14 -172.95 20.02
C GLY A 48 9.42 -174.15 20.67
N ASP A 49 8.73 -173.92 21.80
CA ASP A 49 7.88 -174.88 22.53
C ASP A 49 8.55 -176.17 23.01
N LYS A 50 9.88 -176.18 23.09
CA LYS A 50 10.63 -177.36 23.54
C LYS A 50 10.56 -177.51 25.05
N THR A 51 10.31 -178.74 25.51
CA THR A 51 10.28 -179.08 26.94
C THR A 51 11.69 -179.29 27.49
N CYS A 52 11.88 -179.14 28.81
CA CYS A 52 13.18 -179.37 29.44
C CYS A 52 13.73 -180.78 29.19
N LYS A 53 12.86 -181.79 29.06
CA LYS A 53 13.25 -183.16 28.68
C LYS A 53 13.79 -183.22 27.25
N GLN A 54 13.12 -182.56 26.31
CA GLN A 54 13.55 -182.53 24.90
C GLN A 54 14.85 -181.76 24.70
N LEU A 55 15.05 -180.65 25.40
CA LEU A 55 16.31 -179.91 25.34
C LEU A 55 17.44 -180.64 26.05
N ALA A 56 17.19 -181.31 27.17
CA ALA A 56 18.20 -182.17 27.79
C ALA A 56 18.58 -183.35 26.89
N ALA A 57 17.60 -183.96 26.20
CA ALA A 57 17.87 -185.01 25.22
C ALA A 57 18.64 -184.47 24.00
N ALA A 58 18.30 -183.26 23.52
CA ALA A 58 19.03 -182.61 22.42
C ALA A 58 20.45 -182.21 22.85
N GLU A 59 20.65 -181.73 24.07
CA GLU A 59 21.96 -181.40 24.64
C GLU A 59 22.80 -182.67 24.85
N HIS A 60 22.17 -183.78 25.28
CA HIS A 60 22.84 -185.07 25.39
C HIS A 60 23.18 -185.65 24.01
N ALA A 61 22.29 -185.51 23.02
CA ALA A 61 22.55 -185.87 21.63
C ALA A 61 23.64 -184.99 21.02
N LEU A 62 23.68 -183.68 21.32
CA LEU A 62 24.74 -182.78 20.87
C LEU A 62 26.09 -183.18 21.49
N ARG A 63 26.13 -183.49 22.79
CA ARG A 63 27.36 -183.97 23.46
C ARG A 63 27.81 -185.34 22.95
N THR A 64 26.88 -186.23 22.64
CA THR A 64 27.19 -187.54 22.04
C THR A 64 27.69 -187.40 20.60
N ALA A 65 27.15 -186.43 19.84
CA ALA A 65 27.53 -186.17 18.44
C ALA A 65 28.80 -185.32 18.30
N LEU A 66 29.09 -184.43 19.25
CA LEU A 66 30.29 -183.59 19.26
C LEU A 66 31.50 -184.29 19.88
N GLY A 67 31.29 -185.44 20.54
CA GLY A 67 32.32 -186.14 21.33
C GLY A 67 32.74 -185.29 22.55
N ASP A 68 33.01 -185.92 23.69
CA ASP A 68 33.57 -185.23 24.86
C ASP A 68 35.07 -184.92 24.63
N THR A 69 35.37 -184.13 23.59
CA THR A 69 36.69 -183.60 23.27
C THR A 69 36.58 -182.12 22.89
N ASP A 70 37.47 -181.31 23.46
CA ASP A 70 37.63 -179.86 23.25
C ASP A 70 37.41 -179.38 21.80
N PRO A 71 36.87 -178.16 21.59
CA PRO A 71 36.64 -177.64 20.25
C PRO A 71 37.96 -177.51 19.46
N PRO A 72 37.96 -177.90 18.17
CA PRO A 72 39.17 -177.92 17.35
C PRO A 72 39.74 -176.51 17.14
N THR A 73 41.06 -176.40 17.26
CA THR A 73 41.89 -175.18 17.13
C THR A 73 41.60 -174.34 15.87
N ALA A 74 41.15 -174.95 14.78
CA ALA A 74 40.82 -174.27 13.53
C ALA A 74 39.70 -173.21 13.64
N LEU A 75 38.73 -173.40 14.56
CA LEU A 75 37.65 -172.43 14.75
C LEU A 75 38.11 -171.22 15.57
N ARG A 76 39.03 -171.43 16.53
CA ARG A 76 39.67 -170.36 17.30
C ARG A 76 40.53 -169.47 16.40
N GLU A 77 41.35 -170.05 15.54
CA GLU A 77 42.18 -169.29 14.59
C GLU A 77 41.34 -168.45 13.62
N ALA A 78 40.20 -168.96 13.14
CA ALA A 78 39.32 -168.20 12.27
C ALA A 78 38.66 -167.01 12.98
N THR A 79 38.22 -167.18 14.24
CA THR A 79 37.69 -166.08 15.05
C THR A 79 38.76 -165.08 15.47
N ASP A 80 39.98 -165.53 15.76
CA ASP A 80 41.10 -164.66 16.10
C ASP A 80 41.55 -163.85 14.89
N THR A 81 41.59 -164.46 13.71
CA THR A 81 41.88 -163.77 12.43
C THR A 81 40.79 -162.74 12.12
N PHE A 82 39.51 -163.08 12.32
CA PHE A 82 38.41 -162.12 12.12
C PHE A 82 38.45 -160.99 13.15
N ALA A 83 38.73 -161.28 14.42
CA ALA A 83 38.87 -160.26 15.47
C ALA A 83 40.08 -159.35 15.22
N GLU A 84 41.18 -159.88 14.69
CA GLU A 84 42.37 -159.13 14.27
C GLU A 84 42.06 -158.23 13.07
N THR A 85 41.39 -158.79 12.06
CA THR A 85 40.98 -158.02 10.86
C THR A 85 39.94 -156.95 11.20
N ALA A 86 39.00 -157.28 12.08
CA ALA A 86 38.02 -156.33 12.58
C ALA A 86 38.69 -155.21 13.38
N ARG A 87 39.69 -155.51 14.23
CA ARG A 87 40.50 -154.49 14.93
C ARG A 87 41.29 -153.61 13.95
N GLN A 88 41.91 -154.22 12.93
CA GLN A 88 42.62 -153.50 11.86
C GLN A 88 41.71 -152.55 11.05
N VAL A 89 40.40 -152.78 11.02
CA VAL A 89 39.44 -151.89 10.34
C VAL A 89 38.76 -150.92 11.33
N LEU A 90 38.52 -151.35 12.57
CA LEU A 90 37.87 -150.53 13.59
C LEU A 90 38.74 -149.34 14.00
N GLU A 91 40.05 -149.54 14.14
CA GLU A 91 40.98 -148.49 14.55
C GLU A 91 41.08 -147.35 13.51
N PRO A 92 41.20 -147.62 12.19
CA PRO A 92 41.06 -146.60 11.15
C PRO A 92 39.69 -145.91 11.15
N LEU A 93 38.59 -146.65 11.39
CA LEU A 93 37.24 -146.07 11.43
C LEU A 93 37.02 -145.18 12.65
N GLN A 94 37.57 -145.54 13.81
CA GLN A 94 37.55 -144.70 15.02
C GLN A 94 38.43 -143.46 14.85
N THR A 95 39.60 -143.61 14.21
CA THR A 95 40.47 -142.49 13.86
C THR A 95 39.77 -141.54 12.88
N LEU A 96 39.07 -142.08 11.88
CA LEU A 96 38.26 -141.30 10.95
C LEU A 96 37.08 -140.63 11.65
N GLY A 97 36.41 -141.31 12.58
CA GLY A 97 35.33 -140.76 13.39
C GLY A 97 35.80 -139.58 14.24
N GLY A 98 36.92 -139.73 14.96
CA GLY A 98 37.51 -138.63 15.72
C GLY A 98 37.97 -137.46 14.84
N ALA A 99 38.55 -137.75 13.67
CA ALA A 99 38.91 -136.71 12.70
C ALA A 99 37.68 -135.99 12.13
N LEU A 100 36.56 -136.68 11.91
CA LEU A 100 35.29 -136.08 11.48
C LEU A 100 34.65 -135.25 12.61
N ASP A 101 34.72 -135.69 13.85
CA ASP A 101 34.25 -134.94 15.02
C ASP A 101 35.09 -133.66 15.19
N ASP A 102 36.42 -133.74 15.07
CA ASP A 102 37.32 -132.57 15.11
C ASP A 102 37.03 -131.58 13.96
N VAL A 103 36.78 -132.08 12.76
CA VAL A 103 36.39 -131.25 11.60
C VAL A 103 35.02 -130.61 11.85
N THR A 104 34.07 -131.34 12.41
CA THR A 104 32.72 -130.84 12.72
C THR A 104 32.78 -129.77 13.81
N ALA A 105 33.57 -129.99 14.87
CA ALA A 105 33.79 -129.02 15.93
C ALA A 105 34.46 -127.74 15.39
N ARG A 106 35.54 -127.88 14.60
CA ARG A 106 36.18 -126.72 13.94
C ARG A 106 35.22 -125.97 13.03
N MET A 107 34.39 -126.69 12.26
CA MET A 107 33.41 -126.06 11.38
C MET A 107 32.33 -125.34 12.18
N GLN A 108 31.88 -125.88 13.31
CA GLN A 108 30.95 -125.20 14.22
C GLN A 108 31.58 -123.96 14.85
N ASP A 109 32.84 -124.04 15.29
CA ASP A 109 33.56 -122.89 15.85
C ASP A 109 33.74 -121.78 14.81
N GLU A 110 34.12 -122.11 13.58
CA GLU A 110 34.25 -121.15 12.48
C GLU A 110 32.90 -120.55 12.09
N LEU A 111 31.81 -121.33 12.08
CA LEU A 111 30.46 -120.83 11.82
C LEU A 111 30.00 -119.87 12.94
N ASN A 112 30.28 -120.19 14.21
CA ASN A 112 29.97 -119.31 15.33
C ASN A 112 30.81 -118.03 15.31
N ALA A 113 32.10 -118.13 14.98
CA ALA A 113 32.97 -116.98 14.83
C ALA A 113 32.58 -116.11 13.61
N ALA A 114 32.11 -116.72 12.53
CA ALA A 114 31.57 -116.00 11.38
C ALA A 114 30.25 -115.30 11.72
N ALA A 115 29.34 -115.97 12.44
CA ALA A 115 28.08 -115.38 12.91
C ALA A 115 28.33 -114.20 13.84
N THR A 116 29.24 -114.34 14.82
CA THR A 116 29.60 -113.25 15.74
C THR A 116 30.17 -112.05 14.98
N ARG A 117 31.05 -112.28 14.01
CA ARG A 117 31.59 -111.20 13.16
C ARG A 117 30.51 -110.54 12.30
N ALA A 118 29.52 -111.30 11.84
CA ALA A 118 28.39 -110.75 11.09
C ALA A 118 27.51 -109.87 12.00
N ASP A 119 27.19 -110.34 13.20
CA ASP A 119 26.42 -109.57 14.19
C ASP A 119 27.14 -108.28 14.61
N GLU A 120 28.46 -108.33 14.82
CA GLU A 120 29.28 -107.15 15.10
C GLU A 120 29.32 -106.18 13.92
N ALA A 121 29.45 -106.69 12.69
CA ALA A 121 29.42 -105.87 11.49
C ALA A 121 28.05 -105.21 11.27
N ASP A 122 26.96 -105.92 11.52
CA ASP A 122 25.60 -105.41 11.44
C ASP A 122 25.34 -104.34 12.52
N ALA A 123 25.79 -104.58 13.76
CA ALA A 123 25.72 -103.60 14.83
C ALA A 123 26.50 -102.31 14.49
N ALA A 124 27.73 -102.45 13.98
CA ALA A 124 28.54 -101.32 13.56
C ALA A 124 27.93 -100.57 12.37
N ALA A 125 27.32 -101.28 11.41
CA ALA A 125 26.62 -100.66 10.29
C ALA A 125 25.37 -99.88 10.75
N GLU A 126 24.61 -100.40 11.72
CA GLU A 126 23.47 -99.68 12.30
C GLU A 126 23.91 -98.45 13.11
N GLU A 127 25.00 -98.54 13.85
CA GLU A 127 25.56 -97.38 14.57
C GLU A 127 26.05 -96.30 13.59
N ALA A 128 26.74 -96.69 12.51
CA ALA A 128 27.17 -95.78 11.46
C ALA A 128 25.97 -95.10 10.78
N ARG A 129 24.90 -95.85 10.45
CA ARG A 129 23.65 -95.29 9.90
C ARG A 129 23.00 -94.29 10.84
N ARG A 130 22.96 -94.56 12.16
CA ARG A 130 22.43 -93.62 13.15
C ARG A 130 23.28 -92.36 13.24
N ALA A 131 24.61 -92.50 13.26
CA ALA A 131 25.53 -91.36 13.30
C ALA A 131 25.41 -90.47 12.04
N GLU A 132 25.25 -91.07 10.85
CA GLU A 132 25.00 -90.35 9.60
C GLU A 132 23.66 -89.58 9.66
N ALA A 133 22.59 -90.24 10.10
CA ALA A 133 21.28 -89.59 10.23
C ALA A 133 21.28 -88.44 11.24
N GLU A 134 21.97 -88.58 12.37
CA GLU A 134 22.15 -87.50 13.36
C GLU A 134 23.04 -86.35 12.83
N ALA A 135 24.03 -86.65 12.01
CA ALA A 135 24.85 -85.64 11.36
C ALA A 135 24.05 -84.85 10.30
N GLU A 136 23.22 -85.54 9.51
CA GLU A 136 22.32 -84.93 8.53
C GLU A 136 21.28 -84.03 9.21
N GLN A 137 20.63 -84.51 10.28
CA GLN A 137 19.68 -83.71 11.06
C GLN A 137 20.32 -82.44 11.63
N ARG A 138 21.55 -82.53 12.16
CA ARG A 138 22.28 -81.34 12.66
C ARG A 138 22.67 -80.38 11.54
N ALA A 139 23.02 -80.89 10.36
CA ALA A 139 23.33 -80.06 9.21
C ALA A 139 22.08 -79.30 8.73
N ASP A 140 20.93 -79.98 8.65
CA ASP A 140 19.65 -79.38 8.28
C ASP A 140 19.19 -78.33 9.29
N GLU A 141 19.33 -78.62 10.59
CA GLU A 141 19.02 -77.65 11.65
C GLU A 141 19.92 -76.41 11.56
N ALA A 142 21.22 -76.59 11.33
CA ALA A 142 22.15 -75.48 11.18
C ALA A 142 21.85 -74.63 9.92
N LEU A 143 21.45 -75.26 8.81
CA LEU A 143 21.02 -74.55 7.61
C LEU A 143 19.74 -73.75 7.86
N ARG A 144 18.75 -74.34 8.54
CA ARG A 144 17.52 -73.64 8.90
C ARG A 144 17.79 -72.43 9.80
N LEU A 145 18.63 -72.58 10.83
CA LEU A 145 19.00 -71.47 11.73
C LEU A 145 19.76 -70.36 10.99
N ARG A 146 20.63 -70.72 10.05
CA ARG A 146 21.30 -69.74 9.17
C ARG A 146 20.28 -68.97 8.35
N ASP A 147 19.35 -69.66 7.71
CA ASP A 147 18.36 -69.03 6.83
C ASP A 147 17.41 -68.12 7.61
N GLU A 148 17.00 -68.53 8.81
CA GLU A 148 16.24 -67.69 9.75
C GLU A 148 17.03 -66.44 10.17
N ALA A 149 18.32 -66.59 10.51
CA ALA A 149 19.17 -65.46 10.88
C ALA A 149 19.41 -64.48 9.72
N VAL A 150 19.57 -64.98 8.49
CA VAL A 150 19.68 -64.14 7.29
C VAL A 150 18.37 -63.40 7.05
N ALA A 151 17.22 -64.08 7.13
CA ALA A 151 15.91 -63.46 6.95
C ALA A 151 15.60 -62.40 8.03
N GLU A 152 16.06 -62.59 9.26
CA GLU A 152 15.96 -61.57 10.33
C GLU A 152 16.88 -60.38 10.05
N ALA A 153 18.13 -60.62 9.63
CA ALA A 153 19.08 -59.56 9.28
C ALA A 153 18.60 -58.71 8.10
N ASP A 154 17.99 -59.33 7.08
CA ASP A 154 17.44 -58.61 5.93
C ASP A 154 16.19 -57.80 6.30
N ARG A 155 15.33 -58.32 7.19
CA ARG A 155 14.22 -57.53 7.77
C ARG A 155 14.72 -56.33 8.57
N ALA A 156 15.72 -56.53 9.43
CA ALA A 156 16.31 -55.44 10.21
C ALA A 156 16.96 -54.35 9.33
N ARG A 157 17.58 -54.74 8.22
CA ARG A 157 18.11 -53.78 7.22
C ARG A 157 17.00 -53.00 6.53
N ALA A 158 15.95 -53.70 6.07
CA ALA A 158 14.80 -53.05 5.44
C ALA A 158 14.11 -52.04 6.38
N ASP A 159 13.96 -52.41 7.66
CA ASP A 159 13.39 -51.52 8.68
C ASP A 159 14.30 -50.31 8.95
N ALA A 160 15.62 -50.50 8.97
CA ALA A 160 16.59 -49.41 9.13
C ALA A 160 16.57 -48.44 7.93
N ASP A 161 16.52 -48.97 6.71
CA ASP A 161 16.42 -48.17 5.48
C ASP A 161 15.10 -47.37 5.47
N ALA A 162 13.97 -48.00 5.81
CA ALA A 162 12.68 -47.33 5.91
C ALA A 162 12.66 -46.22 6.99
N ALA A 163 13.32 -46.46 8.13
CA ALA A 163 13.47 -45.46 9.19
C ALA A 163 14.34 -44.28 8.73
N GLN A 164 15.42 -44.56 8.00
CA GLN A 164 16.29 -43.52 7.42
C GLN A 164 15.54 -42.68 6.39
N ASP A 165 14.81 -43.30 5.47
CA ASP A 165 13.99 -42.60 4.47
C ASP A 165 12.94 -41.72 5.14
N THR A 166 12.28 -42.22 6.18
CA THR A 166 11.30 -41.46 6.96
C THR A 166 11.94 -40.25 7.64
N ALA A 167 13.13 -40.41 8.22
CA ALA A 167 13.87 -39.32 8.86
C ALA A 167 14.32 -38.24 7.84
N GLN A 168 14.76 -38.67 6.65
CA GLN A 168 15.12 -37.75 5.56
C GLN A 168 13.91 -36.97 5.07
N GLN A 169 12.76 -37.64 4.88
CA GLN A 169 11.50 -36.99 4.49
C GLN A 169 11.04 -35.99 5.55
N ALA A 170 11.13 -36.34 6.84
CA ALA A 170 10.77 -35.44 7.94
C ALA A 170 11.68 -34.19 7.96
N THR A 171 12.98 -34.36 7.73
CA THR A 171 13.94 -33.24 7.65
C THR A 171 13.63 -32.34 6.46
N ALA A 172 13.42 -32.93 5.27
CA ALA A 172 13.07 -32.17 4.07
C ALA A 172 11.74 -31.40 4.22
N ALA A 173 10.75 -32.01 4.89
CA ALA A 173 9.48 -31.35 5.19
C ALA A 173 9.66 -30.18 6.18
N ALA A 174 10.50 -30.34 7.20
CA ALA A 174 10.83 -29.27 8.15
C ALA A 174 11.55 -28.10 7.47
N ASP A 175 12.52 -28.37 6.59
CA ASP A 175 13.23 -27.35 5.82
C ASP A 175 12.29 -26.60 4.86
N ALA A 176 11.39 -27.33 4.19
CA ALA A 176 10.37 -26.74 3.33
C ALA A 176 9.41 -25.84 4.12
N ALA A 177 9.00 -26.25 5.32
CA ALA A 177 8.16 -25.44 6.20
C ALA A 177 8.87 -24.18 6.69
N ALA A 178 10.15 -24.29 7.08
CA ALA A 178 10.97 -23.15 7.48
C ALA A 178 11.15 -22.14 6.34
N LEU A 179 11.40 -22.61 5.12
CA LEU A 179 11.51 -21.75 3.93
C LEU A 179 10.16 -21.08 3.59
N ALA A 180 9.04 -21.80 3.74
CA ALA A 180 7.71 -21.23 3.55
C ALA A 180 7.41 -20.13 4.57
N GLN A 181 7.77 -20.35 5.85
CA GLN A 181 7.64 -19.35 6.90
C GLN A 181 8.49 -18.11 6.60
N ALA A 182 9.76 -18.28 6.25
CA ALA A 182 10.65 -17.17 5.91
C ALA A 182 10.13 -16.34 4.71
N ARG A 183 9.54 -16.99 3.70
CA ARG A 183 8.87 -16.30 2.58
C ARG A 183 7.62 -15.54 3.02
N ALA A 184 6.83 -16.12 3.92
CA ALA A 184 5.64 -15.45 4.47
C ALA A 184 6.03 -14.20 5.29
N GLU A 185 7.06 -14.30 6.13
CA GLU A 185 7.58 -13.17 6.91
C GLU A 185 8.14 -12.07 5.99
N ALA A 186 8.95 -12.42 4.98
CA ALA A 186 9.49 -11.45 4.03
C ALA A 186 8.40 -10.73 3.22
N THR A 187 7.33 -11.44 2.83
CA THR A 187 6.20 -10.83 2.12
C THR A 187 5.36 -9.93 3.02
N ALA A 188 5.21 -10.27 4.30
CA ALA A 188 4.55 -9.43 5.30
C ALA A 188 5.35 -8.15 5.60
N GLU A 189 6.66 -8.25 5.75
CA GLU A 189 7.54 -7.09 5.95
C GLU A 189 7.51 -6.15 4.73
N ALA A 190 7.64 -6.69 3.52
CA ALA A 190 7.53 -5.90 2.29
C ALA A 190 6.13 -5.27 2.09
N ALA A 191 5.06 -5.87 2.63
CA ALA A 191 3.74 -5.26 2.65
C ALA A 191 3.67 -4.10 3.66
N ALA A 192 4.26 -4.26 4.84
CA ALA A 192 4.33 -3.21 5.87
C ALA A 192 5.15 -2.00 5.40
N ASP A 193 6.28 -2.21 4.72
CA ASP A 193 7.09 -1.13 4.14
C ASP A 193 6.36 -0.34 3.06
N ARG A 194 5.62 -1.05 2.19
CA ARG A 194 4.77 -0.42 1.16
C ARG A 194 3.66 0.40 1.81
N ALA A 195 3.04 -0.10 2.88
CA ALA A 195 2.02 0.63 3.62
C ALA A 195 2.58 1.92 4.25
N ARG A 196 3.73 1.83 4.94
CA ARG A 196 4.43 3.00 5.51
C ARG A 196 4.76 4.05 4.44
N THR A 197 5.33 3.62 3.32
CA THR A 197 5.67 4.51 2.21
C THR A 197 4.44 5.20 1.63
N ALA A 198 3.32 4.47 1.47
CA ALA A 198 2.07 5.03 1.00
C ALA A 198 1.45 6.03 1.99
N GLU A 199 1.56 5.79 3.30
CA GLU A 199 1.14 6.73 4.34
C GLU A 199 1.97 8.02 4.31
N ASP A 200 3.29 7.91 4.18
CA ASP A 200 4.18 9.07 4.07
C ASP A 200 3.89 9.90 2.80
N GLN A 201 3.67 9.24 1.67
CA GLN A 201 3.26 9.92 0.43
C GLN A 201 1.91 10.62 0.59
N ASN A 202 0.93 9.97 1.22
CA ASN A 202 -0.36 10.60 1.51
C ASN A 202 -0.21 11.81 2.44
N ARG A 203 0.69 11.75 3.44
CA ARG A 203 0.97 12.88 4.33
C ARG A 203 1.55 14.08 3.56
N VAL A 204 2.49 13.83 2.65
CA VAL A 204 3.06 14.87 1.77
C VAL A 204 2.01 15.48 0.86
N VAL A 205 1.16 14.65 0.23
CA VAL A 205 0.09 15.12 -0.64
C VAL A 205 -0.92 15.97 0.15
N ARG A 206 -1.33 15.55 1.35
CA ARG A 206 -2.24 16.32 2.21
C ARG A 206 -1.63 17.67 2.59
N ALA A 207 -0.38 17.69 3.05
CA ALA A 207 0.31 18.94 3.37
C ALA A 207 0.38 19.89 2.16
N ARG A 208 0.56 19.35 0.95
CA ARG A 208 0.56 20.15 -0.28
C ARG A 208 -0.83 20.69 -0.63
N VAL A 209 -1.89 19.91 -0.40
CA VAL A 209 -3.28 20.36 -0.58
C VAL A 209 -3.61 21.49 0.40
N ASP A 210 -3.20 21.35 1.66
CA ASP A 210 -3.40 22.37 2.69
C ASP A 210 -2.67 23.68 2.31
N GLU A 211 -1.39 23.60 1.90
CA GLU A 211 -0.61 24.75 1.43
C GLU A 211 -1.24 25.43 0.21
N LEU A 212 -1.75 24.67 -0.76
CA LEU A 212 -2.42 25.23 -1.94
C LEU A 212 -3.77 25.87 -1.58
N THR A 213 -4.47 25.33 -0.58
CA THR A 213 -5.72 25.89 -0.08
C THR A 213 -5.49 27.23 0.61
N GLU A 214 -4.49 27.31 1.49
CA GLU A 214 -4.07 28.57 2.13
C GLU A 214 -3.70 29.64 1.09
N ARG A 215 -2.92 29.28 0.07
CA ARG A 215 -2.59 30.20 -1.04
C ARG A 215 -3.81 30.65 -1.84
N LEU A 216 -4.78 29.76 -2.07
CA LEU A 216 -6.01 30.14 -2.76
C LEU A 216 -6.83 31.13 -1.93
N ASP A 217 -6.89 30.95 -0.62
CA ASP A 217 -7.62 31.86 0.27
C ASP A 217 -6.89 33.20 0.40
N GLU A 218 -5.56 33.21 0.44
CA GLU A 218 -4.76 34.44 0.36
C GLU A 218 -5.03 35.20 -0.95
N LEU A 219 -4.98 34.52 -2.10
CA LEU A 219 -5.26 35.13 -3.41
C LEU A 219 -6.70 35.65 -3.50
N ARG A 220 -7.68 34.95 -2.92
CA ARG A 220 -9.07 35.43 -2.83
C ARG A 220 -9.17 36.69 -1.98
N GLY A 221 -8.46 36.74 -0.86
CA GLY A 221 -8.35 37.94 -0.01
C GLY A 221 -7.77 39.13 -0.78
N GLN A 222 -6.64 38.93 -1.46
CA GLN A 222 -6.00 39.95 -2.29
C GLN A 222 -6.92 40.43 -3.44
N LEU A 223 -7.65 39.51 -4.08
CA LEU A 223 -8.60 39.88 -5.14
C LEU A 223 -9.77 40.71 -4.60
N ALA A 224 -10.31 40.35 -3.43
CA ALA A 224 -11.37 41.12 -2.78
C ALA A 224 -10.89 42.52 -2.39
N GLU A 225 -9.67 42.64 -1.85
CA GLU A 225 -9.05 43.93 -1.53
C GLU A 225 -8.87 44.80 -2.79
N ARG A 226 -8.26 44.26 -3.85
CA ARG A 226 -8.08 44.98 -5.13
C ARG A 226 -9.40 45.37 -5.78
N THR A 227 -10.43 44.55 -5.63
CA THR A 227 -11.78 44.88 -6.10
C THR A 227 -12.35 46.05 -5.30
N GLY A 228 -12.21 46.05 -3.98
CA GLY A 228 -12.62 47.19 -3.13
C GLY A 228 -11.84 48.47 -3.43
N GLU A 229 -10.53 48.39 -3.64
CA GLU A 229 -9.70 49.53 -4.08
C GLU A 229 -10.16 50.10 -5.43
N ARG A 230 -10.47 49.22 -6.40
CA ARG A 230 -11.01 49.65 -7.70
C ARG A 230 -12.36 50.36 -7.53
N ASP A 231 -13.27 49.78 -6.76
CA ASP A 231 -14.62 50.31 -6.60
C ASP A 231 -14.59 51.66 -5.87
N THR A 232 -13.73 51.82 -4.86
CA THR A 232 -13.50 53.11 -4.19
C THR A 232 -12.86 54.15 -5.11
N ALA A 233 -11.86 53.77 -5.91
CA ALA A 233 -11.25 54.65 -6.91
C ALA A 233 -12.26 55.10 -7.97
N GLN A 234 -13.15 54.21 -8.39
CA GLN A 234 -14.19 54.51 -9.37
C GLN A 234 -15.26 55.45 -8.79
N ALA A 235 -15.69 55.24 -7.55
CA ALA A 235 -16.58 56.16 -6.85
C ALA A 235 -15.95 57.56 -6.71
N ALA A 236 -14.67 57.65 -6.35
CA ALA A 236 -13.95 58.92 -6.28
C ALA A 236 -13.85 59.61 -7.64
N LEU A 237 -13.60 58.86 -8.72
CA LEU A 237 -13.57 59.39 -10.08
C LEU A 237 -14.94 59.95 -10.50
N ASP A 238 -16.02 59.25 -10.19
CA ASP A 238 -17.37 59.70 -10.51
C ASP A 238 -17.78 60.94 -9.69
N GLU A 239 -17.36 61.02 -8.43
CA GLU A 239 -17.50 62.23 -7.60
C GLU A 239 -16.71 63.40 -8.18
N HIS A 240 -15.45 63.19 -8.60
CA HIS A 240 -14.66 64.22 -9.28
C HIS A 240 -15.33 64.69 -10.57
N ARG A 241 -15.85 63.79 -11.39
CA ARG A 241 -16.59 64.14 -12.62
C ARG A 241 -17.88 64.90 -12.34
N ALA A 242 -18.59 64.59 -11.26
CA ALA A 242 -19.76 65.35 -10.84
C ALA A 242 -19.36 66.78 -10.42
N ARG A 243 -18.36 66.91 -9.55
CA ARG A 243 -17.82 68.23 -9.14
C ARG A 243 -17.32 69.07 -10.30
N SER A 244 -16.61 68.47 -11.27
CA SER A 244 -16.19 69.17 -12.48
C SER A 244 -17.38 69.68 -13.29
N ARG A 245 -18.42 68.87 -13.49
CA ARG A 245 -19.64 69.30 -14.19
C ARG A 245 -20.37 70.43 -13.46
N ASP A 246 -20.50 70.33 -12.14
CA ASP A 246 -21.15 71.37 -11.32
C ASP A 246 -20.36 72.69 -11.38
N LEU A 247 -19.02 72.62 -11.33
CA LEU A 247 -18.15 73.79 -11.50
C LEU A 247 -18.27 74.39 -12.91
N GLU A 248 -18.24 73.58 -13.96
CA GLU A 248 -18.43 74.03 -15.34
C GLU A 248 -19.79 74.72 -15.52
N GLN A 249 -20.86 74.14 -14.97
CA GLN A 249 -22.20 74.74 -14.99
C GLN A 249 -22.22 76.07 -14.23
N SER A 250 -21.68 76.12 -13.01
CA SER A 250 -21.64 77.35 -12.22
C SER A 250 -20.82 78.45 -12.88
N LEU A 251 -19.68 78.11 -13.50
CA LEU A 251 -18.87 79.06 -14.26
C LEU A 251 -19.60 79.56 -15.50
N THR A 252 -20.32 78.67 -16.20
CA THR A 252 -21.15 79.04 -17.36
C THR A 252 -22.27 79.98 -16.95
N GLU A 253 -22.98 79.71 -15.86
CA GLU A 253 -24.03 80.59 -15.30
C GLU A 253 -23.48 81.95 -14.85
N ARG A 254 -22.30 81.97 -14.21
CA ARG A 254 -21.64 83.23 -13.85
C ARG A 254 -21.23 84.02 -15.07
N LEU A 255 -20.74 83.36 -16.13
CA LEU A 255 -20.36 84.01 -17.38
C LEU A 255 -21.57 84.56 -18.14
N THR A 256 -22.69 83.84 -18.17
CA THR A 256 -23.94 84.34 -18.78
C THR A 256 -24.48 85.52 -17.99
N THR A 257 -24.48 85.44 -16.65
CA THR A 257 -24.88 86.55 -15.77
C THR A 257 -23.99 87.78 -15.95
N ALA A 258 -22.67 87.60 -15.95
CA ALA A 258 -21.72 88.69 -16.15
C ALA A 258 -21.85 89.31 -17.55
N THR A 259 -22.05 88.49 -18.59
CA THR A 259 -22.33 88.98 -19.95
C THR A 259 -23.60 89.83 -19.98
N ALA A 260 -24.68 89.38 -19.35
CA ALA A 260 -25.93 90.13 -19.27
C ALA A 260 -25.76 91.46 -18.52
N GLN A 261 -25.06 91.48 -17.38
CA GLN A 261 -24.73 92.71 -16.65
C GLN A 261 -23.86 93.67 -17.46
N LEU A 262 -22.93 93.13 -18.25
CA LEU A 262 -22.05 93.91 -19.10
C LEU A 262 -22.83 94.52 -20.29
N ASP A 263 -23.80 93.81 -20.85
CA ASP A 263 -24.68 94.36 -21.88
C ASP A 263 -25.65 95.41 -21.30
N GLU A 264 -26.20 95.18 -20.11
CA GLU A 264 -27.02 96.17 -19.38
C GLU A 264 -26.22 97.45 -19.09
N THR A 265 -24.99 97.35 -18.61
CA THR A 265 -24.13 98.53 -18.37
C THR A 265 -23.74 99.24 -19.66
N ARG A 266 -23.51 98.52 -20.77
CA ARG A 266 -23.32 99.11 -22.10
C ARG A 266 -24.56 99.86 -22.56
N ASP A 267 -25.75 99.32 -22.37
CA ASP A 267 -27.00 99.98 -22.72
C ASP A 267 -27.25 101.22 -21.85
N ALA A 268 -27.01 101.12 -20.55
CA ALA A 268 -27.06 102.27 -19.64
C ALA A 268 -26.07 103.37 -20.05
N LEU A 269 -24.85 103.01 -20.45
CA LEU A 269 -23.85 103.96 -20.95
C LEU A 269 -24.31 104.61 -22.27
N ARG A 270 -24.85 103.83 -23.22
CA ARG A 270 -25.42 104.38 -24.47
C ARG A 270 -26.55 105.38 -24.17
N GLN A 271 -27.44 105.04 -23.25
CA GLN A 271 -28.51 105.92 -22.82
C GLN A 271 -27.98 107.19 -22.13
N ALA A 272 -26.98 107.07 -21.26
CA ALA A 272 -26.35 108.21 -20.59
C ALA A 272 -25.67 109.15 -21.61
N SER A 273 -24.89 108.60 -22.55
CA SER A 273 -24.27 109.36 -23.63
C SER A 273 -25.32 110.03 -24.53
N GLN A 274 -26.45 109.38 -24.79
CA GLN A 274 -27.54 110.00 -25.54
C GLN A 274 -28.17 111.16 -24.76
N ARG A 275 -28.45 110.97 -23.45
CA ARG A 275 -28.95 112.05 -22.58
C ARG A 275 -27.97 113.23 -22.50
N GLU A 276 -26.67 112.96 -22.47
CA GLU A 276 -25.63 113.99 -22.51
C GLU A 276 -25.64 114.77 -23.82
N ARG A 277 -25.74 114.08 -24.97
CA ARG A 277 -25.91 114.74 -26.28
C ARG A 277 -27.19 115.56 -26.35
N ASP A 278 -28.32 115.02 -25.90
CA ASP A 278 -29.60 115.74 -25.88
C ASP A 278 -29.55 116.94 -24.91
N ALA A 279 -28.81 116.84 -23.80
CA ALA A 279 -28.57 117.95 -22.88
C ALA A 279 -27.65 119.00 -23.49
N ALA A 280 -26.58 118.60 -24.19
CA ALA A 280 -25.68 119.50 -24.90
C ALA A 280 -26.41 120.25 -26.03
N GLN A 281 -27.23 119.56 -26.82
CA GLN A 281 -28.08 120.19 -27.84
C GLN A 281 -29.07 121.18 -27.24
N ARG A 282 -29.69 120.85 -26.09
CA ARG A 282 -30.56 121.79 -25.36
C ARG A 282 -29.78 123.00 -24.83
N ALA A 283 -28.57 122.80 -24.34
CA ALA A 283 -27.71 123.89 -23.89
C ALA A 283 -27.28 124.79 -25.04
N GLU A 284 -26.95 124.23 -26.20
CA GLU A 284 -26.62 124.98 -27.43
C GLU A 284 -27.83 125.76 -27.96
N GLU A 285 -29.02 125.14 -27.98
CA GLU A 285 -30.28 125.83 -28.32
C GLU A 285 -30.60 126.97 -27.35
N LEU A 286 -30.40 126.77 -26.04
CA LEU A 286 -30.57 127.82 -25.04
C LEU A 286 -29.53 128.94 -25.20
N ALA A 287 -28.28 128.60 -25.51
CA ALA A 287 -27.23 129.58 -25.80
C ALA A 287 -27.58 130.40 -27.03
N ARG A 288 -28.04 129.76 -28.12
CA ARG A 288 -28.52 130.46 -29.32
C ARG A 288 -29.69 131.40 -29.01
N ARG A 289 -30.67 130.95 -28.22
CA ARG A 289 -31.78 131.82 -27.77
C ARG A 289 -31.30 132.99 -26.91
N LEU A 290 -30.27 132.80 -26.08
CA LEU A 290 -29.65 133.86 -25.30
C LEU A 290 -28.93 134.86 -26.20
N ASP A 291 -28.18 134.39 -27.20
CA ASP A 291 -27.51 135.26 -28.19
C ASP A 291 -28.53 136.06 -29.01
N GLU A 292 -29.63 135.42 -29.45
CA GLU A 292 -30.75 136.09 -30.11
C GLU A 292 -31.41 137.14 -29.20
N ALA A 293 -31.61 136.82 -27.92
CA ALA A 293 -32.16 137.76 -26.94
C ALA A 293 -31.21 138.94 -26.66
N LEU A 294 -29.90 138.69 -26.58
CA LEU A 294 -28.89 139.74 -26.41
C LEU A 294 -28.80 140.63 -27.66
N ALA A 295 -28.86 140.05 -28.86
CA ALA A 295 -28.91 140.81 -30.10
C ALA A 295 -30.18 141.67 -30.19
N ALA A 296 -31.34 141.12 -29.81
CA ALA A 296 -32.60 141.87 -29.72
C ALA A 296 -32.51 143.00 -28.68
N GLN A 297 -31.85 142.77 -27.54
CA GLN A 297 -31.62 143.80 -26.53
C GLN A 297 -30.68 144.90 -27.05
N GLN A 298 -29.57 144.55 -27.70
CA GLN A 298 -28.66 145.52 -28.32
C GLN A 298 -29.37 146.36 -29.39
N GLN A 299 -30.23 145.72 -30.20
CA GLN A 299 -31.06 146.43 -31.18
C GLN A 299 -32.01 147.41 -30.49
N ALA A 300 -32.69 146.99 -29.43
CA ALA A 300 -33.56 147.86 -28.65
C ALA A 300 -32.80 149.04 -28.00
N ASP A 301 -31.55 148.81 -27.54
CA ASP A 301 -30.68 149.87 -27.01
C ASP A 301 -30.23 150.85 -28.10
N GLN A 302 -29.91 150.34 -29.31
CA GLN A 302 -29.61 151.17 -30.48
C GLN A 302 -30.82 152.01 -30.88
N ASP A 303 -32.01 151.42 -30.95
CA ASP A 303 -33.25 152.12 -31.23
C ASP A 303 -33.52 153.20 -30.17
N LEU A 304 -33.32 152.88 -28.89
CA LEU A 304 -33.40 153.86 -27.78
C LEU A 304 -32.38 154.99 -27.93
N SER A 305 -31.16 154.69 -28.35
CA SER A 305 -30.12 155.70 -28.58
C SER A 305 -30.45 156.60 -29.78
N SER A 306 -31.04 156.04 -30.84
CA SER A 306 -31.54 156.78 -32.00
C SER A 306 -32.65 157.72 -31.60
N VAL A 307 -33.66 157.23 -30.85
CA VAL A 307 -34.76 158.05 -30.33
C VAL A 307 -34.24 159.15 -29.39
N ARG A 308 -33.21 158.86 -28.58
CA ARG A 308 -32.54 159.88 -27.75
C ARG A 308 -31.80 160.91 -28.59
N GLY A 309 -31.16 160.49 -29.68
CA GLY A 309 -30.53 161.38 -30.66
C GLY A 309 -31.55 162.31 -31.33
N GLU A 310 -32.66 161.75 -31.82
CA GLU A 310 -33.78 162.51 -32.39
C GLU A 310 -34.35 163.52 -31.38
N LEU A 311 -34.49 163.13 -30.10
CA LEU A 311 -34.91 164.04 -29.03
C LEU A 311 -33.90 165.16 -28.75
N ALA A 312 -32.60 164.88 -28.84
CA ALA A 312 -31.54 165.88 -28.66
C ALA A 312 -31.54 166.88 -29.83
N ASP A 313 -31.70 166.41 -31.06
CA ASP A 313 -31.80 167.26 -32.25
C ASP A 313 -33.04 168.15 -32.21
N LEU A 314 -34.20 167.60 -31.84
CA LEU A 314 -35.43 168.37 -31.64
C LEU A 314 -35.26 169.43 -30.54
N ARG A 315 -34.56 169.13 -29.44
CA ARG A 315 -34.21 170.12 -28.42
C ARG A 315 -33.28 171.20 -28.96
N GLY A 316 -32.26 170.82 -29.73
CA GLY A 316 -31.35 171.75 -30.38
C GLY A 316 -32.04 172.63 -31.42
N GLU A 317 -33.11 172.16 -32.04
CA GLU A 317 -33.93 172.94 -32.98
C GLU A 317 -34.83 173.94 -32.24
N VAL A 318 -35.43 173.54 -31.11
CA VAL A 318 -36.17 174.45 -30.21
C VAL A 318 -35.28 175.57 -29.67
N GLU A 319 -34.05 175.25 -29.27
CA GLU A 319 -33.13 176.24 -28.72
C GLU A 319 -32.65 177.23 -29.80
N ARG A 320 -32.35 176.74 -31.01
CA ARG A 320 -32.04 177.61 -32.17
C ARG A 320 -33.19 178.55 -32.53
N LEU A 321 -34.44 178.08 -32.42
CA LEU A 321 -35.61 178.92 -32.64
C LEU A 321 -35.75 180.00 -31.55
N ARG A 322 -35.47 179.67 -30.28
CA ARG A 322 -35.47 180.63 -29.17
C ARG A 322 -34.43 181.73 -29.34
N THR A 323 -33.21 181.38 -29.73
CA THR A 323 -32.13 182.36 -29.97
C THR A 323 -32.49 183.34 -31.08
N ARG A 324 -33.11 182.83 -32.16
CA ARG A 324 -33.55 183.66 -33.30
C ARG A 324 -34.67 184.64 -32.93
N VAL A 325 -35.53 184.28 -31.98
CA VAL A 325 -36.56 185.18 -31.42
C VAL A 325 -35.92 186.26 -30.53
N ALA A 326 -34.98 185.88 -29.67
CA ALA A 326 -34.28 186.83 -28.78
C ALA A 326 -33.45 187.88 -29.54
N GLU A 327 -32.92 187.52 -30.71
CA GLU A 327 -32.13 188.42 -31.56
C GLU A 327 -33.00 189.49 -32.24
N SER A 328 -34.20 189.12 -32.69
CA SER A 328 -35.18 190.05 -33.28
C SER A 328 -35.68 191.11 -32.28
N ASP A 329 -35.83 190.73 -31.00
CA ASP A 329 -36.28 191.64 -29.95
C ASP A 329 -35.19 192.68 -29.55
N ARG A 330 -33.91 192.31 -29.67
CA ARG A 330 -32.79 193.23 -29.42
C ARG A 330 -32.67 194.28 -30.51
N GLU A 331 -32.86 193.91 -31.78
CA GLU A 331 -32.84 194.86 -32.91
C GLU A 331 -33.99 195.88 -32.83
N ARG A 332 -35.18 195.46 -32.41
CA ARG A 332 -36.32 196.36 -32.16
C ARG A 332 -36.03 197.38 -31.06
N SER A 333 -35.45 196.95 -29.94
CA SER A 333 -35.17 197.83 -28.80
C SER A 333 -34.09 198.88 -29.10
N ALA A 334 -33.09 198.52 -29.92
CA ALA A 334 -32.03 199.43 -30.33
C ALA A 334 -32.54 200.59 -31.22
N THR A 335 -33.52 200.32 -32.07
CA THR A 335 -34.06 201.30 -33.02
C THR A 335 -34.92 202.36 -32.31
N ASP A 336 -35.66 201.95 -31.27
CA ASP A 336 -36.57 202.81 -30.53
C ASP A 336 -35.85 203.81 -29.60
N GLY A 337 -34.65 203.45 -29.14
CA GLY A 337 -33.80 204.33 -28.32
C GLY A 337 -33.16 205.48 -29.10
N VAL A 338 -32.91 205.31 -30.40
CA VAL A 338 -32.29 206.33 -31.26
C VAL A 338 -33.30 207.44 -31.59
N LEU A 339 -34.54 207.08 -31.89
CA LEU A 339 -35.59 208.05 -32.26
C LEU A 339 -35.95 209.02 -31.12
N ARG A 340 -35.95 208.56 -29.86
CA ARG A 340 -36.26 209.41 -28.70
C ARG A 340 -35.15 210.43 -28.39
N ARG A 341 -33.89 210.10 -28.67
CA ARG A 341 -32.75 211.02 -28.45
C ARG A 341 -32.73 212.15 -29.47
N VAL A 342 -33.01 211.85 -30.73
CA VAL A 342 -33.12 212.87 -31.80
C VAL A 342 -34.28 213.81 -31.54
N HIS A 343 -35.43 213.30 -31.08
CA HIS A 343 -36.59 214.14 -30.79
C HIS A 343 -36.36 215.13 -29.63
N ARG A 344 -35.59 214.73 -28.61
CA ARG A 344 -35.24 215.59 -27.47
C ARG A 344 -34.27 216.70 -27.86
N ALA A 345 -33.26 216.40 -28.67
CA ALA A 345 -32.28 217.39 -29.14
C ALA A 345 -32.89 218.50 -30.03
N VAL A 346 -34.01 218.23 -30.70
CA VAL A 346 -34.72 219.22 -31.53
C VAL A 346 -35.53 220.22 -30.68
N LEU A 347 -35.95 219.84 -29.46
CA LEU A 347 -36.79 220.70 -28.62
C LEU A 347 -36.02 221.71 -27.78
N ASP A 348 -34.74 221.45 -27.47
CA ASP A 348 -33.93 222.32 -26.60
C ASP A 348 -33.21 223.48 -27.32
N ALA A 349 -33.25 223.54 -28.67
CA ALA A 349 -32.32 224.39 -29.44
C ALA A 349 -32.84 225.80 -29.84
N GLY A 350 -34.14 226.10 -29.78
CA GLY A 350 -34.67 227.44 -30.10
C GLY A 350 -34.29 228.01 -31.48
N ASP A 351 -34.61 229.29 -31.74
CA ASP A 351 -34.51 229.97 -33.05
C ASP A 351 -33.08 230.45 -33.44
N ASP A 352 -32.03 229.78 -32.95
CA ASP A 352 -30.64 230.05 -33.35
C ASP A 352 -30.06 228.93 -34.26
N PRO A 353 -29.99 229.14 -35.59
CA PRO A 353 -29.61 228.10 -36.54
C PRO A 353 -28.14 227.66 -36.47
N ALA A 354 -27.27 228.41 -35.80
CA ALA A 354 -25.87 228.00 -35.58
C ALA A 354 -25.75 226.94 -34.47
N THR A 355 -26.57 227.06 -33.43
CA THR A 355 -26.53 226.21 -32.22
C THR A 355 -27.17 224.82 -32.45
N LEU A 356 -28.20 224.74 -33.32
CA LEU A 356 -28.88 223.49 -33.70
C LEU A 356 -27.96 222.53 -34.49
N ARG A 357 -27.05 223.10 -35.30
CA ARG A 357 -26.11 222.32 -36.13
C ARG A 357 -25.03 221.64 -35.29
N GLU A 358 -24.59 222.28 -34.22
CA GLU A 358 -23.52 221.75 -33.35
C GLU A 358 -24.04 220.66 -32.40
N LEU A 359 -25.28 220.80 -31.91
CA LEU A 359 -25.94 219.80 -31.05
C LEU A 359 -26.29 218.50 -31.78
N VAL A 360 -26.76 218.57 -33.03
CA VAL A 360 -27.07 217.37 -33.85
C VAL A 360 -25.79 216.64 -34.26
N LEU A 361 -24.70 217.35 -34.56
CA LEU A 361 -23.41 216.73 -34.90
C LEU A 361 -22.74 216.07 -33.69
N ARG A 362 -22.93 216.60 -32.48
CA ARG A 362 -22.38 216.01 -31.26
C ARG A 362 -22.98 214.64 -30.94
N GLU A 363 -24.28 214.44 -31.16
CA GLU A 363 -24.93 213.14 -30.89
C GLU A 363 -24.87 212.11 -32.01
N LEU A 364 -24.53 212.53 -33.23
CA LEU A 364 -24.23 211.57 -34.30
C LEU A 364 -22.79 211.01 -34.19
N LEU A 365 -21.89 211.67 -33.46
CA LEU A 365 -20.47 211.30 -33.36
C LEU A 365 -20.06 210.60 -32.04
N SER A 366 -20.95 210.47 -31.06
CA SER A 366 -20.71 209.79 -29.78
C SER A 366 -20.90 208.27 -29.82
N ARG A 367 -21.02 207.68 -31.01
CA ARG A 367 -21.29 206.25 -31.24
C ARG A 367 -20.02 205.52 -31.66
N ASP A 368 -19.17 205.13 -30.70
CA ASP A 368 -18.31 203.95 -30.84
C ASP A 368 -17.63 203.56 -29.51
N ALA A 369 -18.11 202.47 -28.90
CA ALA A 369 -17.33 201.50 -28.13
C ALA A 369 -18.22 200.31 -27.70
N PRO A 370 -18.07 199.12 -28.30
CA PRO A 370 -18.65 197.88 -27.79
C PRO A 370 -17.68 197.15 -26.84
N SER A 371 -18.21 196.70 -25.69
CA SER A 371 -17.55 195.82 -24.73
C SER A 371 -18.30 194.48 -24.67
N GLY A 372 -17.58 193.36 -24.80
CA GLY A 372 -18.11 192.02 -24.56
C GLY A 372 -17.19 190.97 -25.19
N ASP A 373 -16.15 190.51 -24.50
CA ASP A 373 -16.12 189.44 -23.48
C ASP A 373 -16.59 188.05 -23.97
N VAL A 374 -15.57 187.19 -24.05
CA VAL A 374 -15.49 185.71 -23.89
C VAL A 374 -16.14 185.35 -22.52
N PRO A 375 -16.61 184.12 -22.15
CA PRO A 375 -16.11 182.77 -22.50
C PRO A 375 -17.24 181.67 -22.40
N PRO A 376 -17.09 180.42 -21.87
CA PRO A 376 -15.99 179.42 -21.83
C PRO A 376 -16.42 177.98 -22.24
N ASP A 377 -15.40 177.12 -22.37
CA ASP A 377 -15.20 175.70 -21.95
C ASP A 377 -16.34 174.75 -21.52
N GLY A 378 -16.11 173.46 -21.81
CA GLY A 378 -16.63 172.26 -21.12
C GLY A 378 -16.42 171.00 -21.98
N GLU A 379 -15.41 170.15 -21.74
CA GLU A 379 -15.37 169.01 -20.79
C GLU A 379 -16.30 167.82 -21.11
N GLY A 380 -15.72 166.60 -21.07
CA GLY A 380 -16.37 165.28 -21.02
C GLY A 380 -16.30 164.50 -22.34
N SER A 381 -15.82 163.25 -22.44
CA SER A 381 -15.60 162.18 -21.45
C SER A 381 -14.54 161.19 -21.94
#